data_AF-A0A834XSB1-F1
#
_entry.id   AF-A0A834XSB1-F1
#
_cell.length_a   1.000
_cell.length_b   1.000
_cell.length_c   1.000
_cell.angle_alpha   90.00
_cell.angle_beta   90.00
_cell.angle_gamma   90.00
#
_symmetry.space_group_name_H-M   'P 1'
#
loop_
_entity.id
_entity.type
_entity.pdbx_description
1 polymer ?
#
loop_
_entity_poly.entity_id
_entity_poly.type
_entity_poly.pdbx_seq_one_letter_code
_entity_poly.pdbx_strand_id
1 'polypeptide(L)'
;MDLLGSILKSMDKPPQISDKQKALIKSFCDFQVEETVGKFLKNGNAKEYKFPPMDQVHRSIVHESAEVASVLAYTFGEEGVDRYIIIFKREHAPSEDQLSTLRRGEEWNDEIAKKLQHSRAREAIEAEEEEKSRKRKLEFVPTSDYKQKYEHLIGKDAALEAARKTEANSNYGCVPSENKKDQRSIEQTLADIRAKKQKLASQNEKSSAYNDPNNTTP
;
A
#
# COMPACT_ATOMS: atom_id res chain seq x y z
N MET A 1 -48.70 -43.55 -28.57
CA MET A 1 -47.65 -43.18 -29.53
C MET A 1 -47.15 -41.79 -29.15
N ASP A 2 -45.85 -41.62 -29.01
CA ASP A 2 -45.24 -40.35 -28.59
C ASP A 2 -45.08 -39.42 -29.80
N LEU A 3 -46.09 -38.56 -30.02
CA LEU A 3 -46.17 -37.66 -31.18
C LEU A 3 -44.98 -36.69 -31.23
N LEU A 4 -44.57 -36.19 -30.06
CA LEU A 4 -43.44 -35.26 -29.91
C LEU A 4 -42.13 -35.91 -30.36
N GLY A 5 -41.88 -37.16 -29.99
CA GLY A 5 -40.68 -37.90 -30.40
C GLY A 5 -40.61 -38.19 -31.91
N SER A 6 -41.76 -38.35 -32.58
CA SER A 6 -41.79 -38.52 -34.05
C SER A 6 -41.53 -37.20 -34.78
N ILE A 7 -42.06 -36.08 -34.28
CA ILE A 7 -41.81 -34.74 -34.83
C ILE A 7 -40.34 -34.34 -34.65
N LEU A 8 -39.76 -34.60 -33.47
CA LEU A 8 -38.34 -34.26 -33.21
C LEU A 8 -37.37 -35.08 -34.07
N LYS A 9 -37.73 -36.32 -34.43
CA LYS A 9 -36.94 -37.18 -35.34
C LYS A 9 -37.12 -36.85 -36.82
N SER A 10 -38.23 -36.21 -37.22
CA SER A 10 -38.45 -35.78 -38.61
C SER A 10 -37.82 -34.42 -38.91
N MET A 11 -37.31 -33.71 -37.91
CA MET A 11 -36.56 -32.47 -38.13
C MET A 11 -35.16 -32.81 -38.63
N ASP A 12 -34.79 -32.26 -39.78
CA ASP A 12 -33.42 -32.32 -40.28
C ASP A 12 -32.47 -31.68 -39.26
N LYS A 13 -31.39 -32.38 -38.96
CA LYS A 13 -30.35 -31.89 -38.04
C LYS A 13 -29.81 -30.58 -38.60
N PRO A 14 -29.70 -29.51 -37.78
CA PRO A 14 -29.18 -28.23 -38.25
C PRO A 14 -27.82 -28.43 -38.93
N PRO A 15 -27.56 -27.72 -40.04
CA PRO A 15 -26.38 -27.94 -40.85
C PRO A 15 -25.13 -27.83 -39.99
N GLN A 16 -24.42 -28.95 -39.83
CA GLN A 16 -23.14 -28.96 -39.13
C GLN A 16 -22.05 -28.70 -40.17
N ILE A 17 -21.35 -27.57 -40.02
CA ILE A 17 -20.20 -27.24 -40.87
C ILE A 17 -19.19 -28.39 -40.78
N SER A 18 -18.80 -28.93 -41.92
CA SER A 18 -17.82 -30.01 -41.99
C SER A 18 -16.45 -29.56 -41.48
N ASP A 19 -15.69 -30.44 -40.83
CA ASP A 19 -14.40 -30.07 -40.22
C ASP A 19 -13.39 -29.55 -41.25
N LYS A 20 -13.47 -30.03 -42.49
CA LYS A 20 -12.66 -29.54 -43.63
C LYS A 20 -12.97 -28.09 -43.97
N GLN A 21 -14.24 -27.70 -43.95
CA GLN A 21 -14.65 -26.31 -44.20
C GLN A 21 -14.21 -25.39 -43.06
N LYS A 22 -14.30 -25.85 -41.80
CA LYS A 22 -13.81 -25.08 -40.64
C LYS A 22 -12.31 -24.82 -40.73
N ALA A 23 -11.52 -25.82 -41.09
CA ALA A 23 -10.08 -25.68 -41.24
C ALA A 23 -9.69 -24.69 -42.35
N LEU A 24 -10.40 -24.73 -43.48
CA LEU A 24 -10.14 -23.80 -44.58
C LEU A 24 -10.47 -22.36 -44.20
N ILE A 25 -11.64 -22.14 -43.59
CA ILE A 25 -12.05 -20.82 -43.06
C ILE A 25 -11.01 -20.33 -42.06
N LYS A 26 -10.56 -21.20 -41.14
CA LYS A 26 -9.53 -20.87 -40.16
C LYS A 26 -8.26 -20.35 -40.82
N SER A 27 -7.68 -21.11 -41.76
CA SER A 27 -6.42 -20.71 -42.42
C SER A 27 -6.49 -19.37 -43.15
N PHE A 28 -7.64 -19.04 -43.76
CA PHE A 28 -7.81 -17.80 -44.49
C PHE A 28 -7.96 -16.60 -43.55
N CYS A 29 -8.74 -16.77 -42.49
CA CYS A 29 -8.94 -15.75 -41.48
C CYS A 29 -7.67 -15.53 -40.65
N ASP A 30 -6.94 -16.59 -40.32
CA ASP A 30 -5.65 -16.54 -39.62
C ASP A 30 -4.70 -15.59 -40.37
N PHE A 31 -4.55 -15.78 -41.69
CA PHE A 31 -3.66 -14.93 -42.51
C PHE A 31 -4.08 -13.45 -42.51
N GLN A 32 -5.37 -13.15 -42.65
CA GLN A 32 -5.84 -11.76 -42.64
C GLN A 32 -5.64 -11.10 -41.28
N VAL A 33 -5.95 -11.82 -40.20
CA VAL A 33 -5.80 -11.32 -38.83
C VAL A 33 -4.34 -11.05 -38.53
N GLU A 34 -3.44 -11.99 -38.86
CA GLU A 34 -2.00 -11.80 -38.69
C GLU A 34 -1.47 -10.57 -39.43
N GLU A 35 -1.91 -10.32 -40.65
CA GLU A 35 -1.51 -9.13 -41.41
C GLU A 35 -2.02 -7.84 -40.74
N THR A 36 -3.26 -7.84 -40.25
CA THR A 36 -3.82 -6.68 -39.53
C THR A 36 -3.11 -6.41 -38.21
N VAL A 37 -2.84 -7.44 -37.41
CA VAL A 37 -2.10 -7.35 -36.14
C VAL A 37 -0.66 -6.91 -36.41
N GLY A 38 -0.01 -7.43 -37.46
CA GLY A 38 1.32 -7.01 -37.86
C GLY A 38 1.39 -5.54 -38.30
N LYS A 39 0.40 -5.06 -39.05
CA LYS A 39 0.26 -3.63 -39.39
C LYS A 39 0.02 -2.78 -38.15
N PHE A 40 -0.83 -3.24 -37.23
CA PHE A 40 -1.12 -2.56 -35.97
C PHE A 40 0.13 -2.42 -35.08
N LEU A 41 0.93 -3.49 -34.96
CA LEU A 41 2.17 -3.46 -34.18
C LEU A 41 3.22 -2.52 -34.78
N LYS A 42 3.31 -2.43 -36.12
CA LYS A 42 4.20 -1.47 -36.80
C LYS A 42 3.78 -0.01 -36.56
N ASN A 43 2.48 0.24 -36.40
CA ASN A 43 1.96 1.58 -36.17
C ASN A 43 2.17 1.99 -34.71
N GLY A 44 3.29 2.64 -34.38
CA GLY A 44 3.65 3.06 -33.02
C GLY A 44 2.59 3.93 -32.30
N ASN A 45 1.83 4.74 -33.04
CA ASN A 45 0.88 5.70 -32.47
C ASN A 45 -0.48 5.08 -32.04
N ALA A 46 -0.90 3.97 -32.66
CA ALA A 46 -2.18 3.36 -32.33
C ALA A 46 -2.09 2.64 -30.97
N LYS A 47 -2.93 3.05 -30.00
CA LYS A 47 -3.00 2.42 -28.66
C LYS A 47 -3.84 1.14 -28.70
N GLU A 48 -4.95 1.20 -29.41
CA GLU A 48 -5.95 0.15 -29.52
C GLU A 48 -6.41 -0.01 -30.98
N TYR A 49 -6.95 -1.18 -31.31
CA TYR A 49 -7.57 -1.45 -32.61
C TYR A 49 -8.85 -2.25 -32.41
N LYS A 50 -9.96 -1.72 -32.97
CA LYS A 50 -11.29 -2.32 -32.92
C LYS A 50 -11.56 -3.10 -34.19
N PHE A 51 -11.79 -4.40 -34.05
CA PHE A 51 -12.24 -5.24 -35.16
C PHE A 51 -13.75 -5.04 -35.42
N PRO A 52 -14.21 -5.29 -36.66
CA PRO A 52 -15.64 -5.34 -36.95
C PRO A 52 -16.32 -6.49 -36.18
N PRO A 53 -17.64 -6.41 -35.94
CA PRO A 53 -18.42 -7.53 -35.41
C PRO A 53 -18.24 -8.78 -36.26
N MET A 54 -17.98 -9.91 -35.62
CA MET A 54 -17.66 -11.16 -36.33
C MET A 54 -18.18 -12.39 -35.57
N ASP A 55 -18.33 -13.49 -36.30
CA ASP A 55 -18.81 -14.77 -35.76
C ASP A 55 -17.81 -15.41 -34.79
N GLN A 56 -18.29 -16.37 -33.97
CA GLN A 56 -17.51 -17.05 -32.94
C GLN A 56 -16.19 -17.61 -33.44
N VAL A 57 -16.17 -18.27 -34.62
CA VAL A 57 -14.95 -18.87 -35.18
C VAL A 57 -13.89 -17.80 -35.45
N HIS A 58 -14.29 -16.69 -36.05
CA HIS A 58 -13.38 -15.57 -36.34
C HIS A 58 -12.86 -14.92 -35.05
N ARG A 59 -13.73 -14.78 -34.05
CA ARG A 59 -13.33 -14.25 -32.73
C ARG A 59 -12.29 -15.14 -32.04
N SER A 60 -12.48 -16.46 -32.08
CA SER A 60 -11.51 -17.41 -31.51
C SER A 60 -10.14 -17.30 -32.17
N ILE A 61 -10.11 -17.14 -33.49
CA ILE A 61 -8.88 -16.95 -34.27
C ILE A 61 -8.14 -15.67 -33.85
N VAL A 62 -8.87 -14.56 -33.66
CA VAL A 62 -8.25 -13.30 -33.20
C VAL A 62 -7.62 -13.46 -31.82
N HIS A 63 -8.26 -14.19 -30.90
CA HIS A 63 -7.67 -14.48 -29.60
C HIS A 63 -6.39 -15.33 -29.71
N GLU A 64 -6.41 -16.39 -30.51
CA GLU A 64 -5.25 -17.25 -30.75
C GLU A 64 -4.08 -16.45 -31.35
N SER A 65 -4.35 -15.64 -32.38
CA SER A 65 -3.35 -14.78 -33.02
C SER A 65 -2.82 -13.69 -32.07
N ALA A 66 -3.69 -13.08 -31.26
CA ALA A 66 -3.29 -12.08 -30.28
C ALA A 66 -2.39 -12.67 -29.17
N GLU A 67 -2.66 -13.90 -28.73
CA GLU A 67 -1.81 -14.62 -27.77
C GLU A 67 -0.41 -14.85 -28.35
N VAL A 68 -0.31 -15.33 -29.60
CA VAL A 68 0.97 -15.51 -30.31
C VAL A 68 1.73 -14.19 -30.45
N ALA A 69 1.03 -13.10 -30.80
CA ALA A 69 1.61 -11.77 -30.92
C ALA A 69 1.86 -11.07 -29.56
N SER A 70 1.49 -11.68 -28.43
CA SER A 70 1.57 -11.11 -27.08
C SER A 70 0.84 -9.76 -26.92
N VAL A 71 -0.32 -9.65 -27.56
CA VAL A 71 -1.22 -8.48 -27.54
C VAL A 71 -2.44 -8.82 -26.68
N LEU A 72 -2.99 -7.86 -25.95
CA LEU A 72 -4.16 -8.09 -25.11
C LEU A 72 -5.43 -8.00 -25.96
N ALA A 73 -6.25 -9.04 -25.98
CA ALA A 73 -7.51 -9.08 -26.73
C ALA A 73 -8.70 -9.21 -25.77
N TYR A 74 -9.69 -8.32 -25.93
CA TYR A 74 -10.93 -8.32 -25.15
C TYR A 74 -12.16 -8.33 -26.07
N THR A 75 -13.15 -9.15 -25.74
CA THR A 75 -14.44 -9.19 -26.45
C THR A 75 -15.47 -8.31 -25.76
N PHE A 76 -16.25 -7.59 -26.56
CA PHE A 76 -17.37 -6.76 -26.11
C PHE A 76 -18.58 -6.97 -27.03
N GLY A 77 -19.77 -6.56 -26.56
CA GLY A 77 -21.03 -6.71 -27.29
C GLY A 77 -21.78 -8.01 -27.00
N GLU A 78 -22.92 -8.17 -27.68
CA GLU A 78 -23.85 -9.28 -27.49
C GLU A 78 -23.70 -10.36 -28.57
N GLU A 79 -23.78 -11.63 -28.15
CA GLU A 79 -23.62 -12.78 -29.05
C GLU A 79 -24.70 -12.78 -30.15
N GLY A 80 -24.29 -12.86 -31.41
CA GLY A 80 -25.19 -12.90 -32.57
C GLY A 80 -25.70 -11.55 -33.06
N VAL A 81 -25.40 -10.44 -32.38
CA VAL A 81 -25.79 -9.08 -32.83
C VAL A 81 -24.56 -8.29 -33.25
N ASP A 82 -23.74 -7.87 -32.29
CA ASP A 82 -22.65 -6.93 -32.52
C ASP A 82 -21.34 -7.34 -31.84
N ARG A 83 -21.20 -8.59 -31.38
CA ARG A 83 -20.01 -9.05 -30.67
C ARG A 83 -18.71 -8.79 -31.47
N TYR A 84 -17.87 -7.92 -30.93
CA TYR A 84 -16.60 -7.50 -31.53
C TYR A 84 -15.42 -7.70 -30.58
N ILE A 85 -14.20 -7.58 -31.11
CA ILE A 85 -12.95 -7.68 -30.36
C ILE A 85 -12.18 -6.36 -30.46
N ILE A 86 -11.62 -5.92 -29.34
CA ILE A 86 -10.62 -4.86 -29.30
C ILE A 86 -9.30 -5.47 -28.87
N ILE A 87 -8.24 -5.14 -29.58
CA ILE A 87 -6.86 -5.46 -29.20
C ILE A 87 -6.13 -4.23 -28.67
N PHE A 88 -5.33 -4.43 -27.64
CA PHE A 88 -4.51 -3.41 -26.97
C PHE A 88 -3.06 -3.85 -26.94
N LYS A 89 -2.15 -2.92 -27.21
CA LYS A 89 -0.73 -3.18 -27.02
C LYS A 89 -0.44 -3.47 -25.55
N ARG A 90 0.52 -4.35 -25.30
CA ARG A 90 0.92 -4.72 -23.93
C ARG A 90 1.45 -3.53 -23.12
N GLU A 91 2.01 -2.52 -23.78
CA GLU A 91 2.46 -1.26 -23.17
C GLU A 91 1.29 -0.37 -22.73
N HIS A 92 0.16 -0.47 -23.42
CA HIS A 92 -1.04 0.34 -23.21
C HIS A 92 -2.18 -0.57 -22.75
N ALA A 93 -1.93 -1.34 -21.69
CA ALA A 93 -2.93 -2.20 -21.10
C ALA A 93 -4.12 -1.36 -20.60
N PRO A 94 -5.38 -1.74 -20.91
CA PRO A 94 -6.54 -0.97 -20.49
C PRO A 94 -6.70 -1.02 -18.97
N SER A 95 -7.14 0.09 -18.39
CA SER A 95 -7.56 0.13 -16.99
C SER A 95 -8.85 -0.67 -16.80
N GLU A 96 -9.06 -1.23 -15.60
CA GLU A 96 -10.32 -1.91 -15.26
C GLU A 96 -11.54 -0.98 -15.45
N ASP A 97 -11.38 0.31 -15.17
CA ASP A 97 -12.43 1.30 -15.38
C ASP A 97 -12.77 1.49 -16.86
N GLN A 98 -11.73 1.48 -17.71
CA GLN A 98 -11.86 1.54 -19.16
C GLN A 98 -12.55 0.27 -19.67
N LEU A 99 -12.20 -0.91 -19.17
CA LEU A 99 -12.92 -2.14 -19.52
C LEU A 99 -14.38 -2.10 -19.06
N SER A 100 -14.66 -1.53 -17.89
CA SER A 100 -16.03 -1.42 -17.37
C SER A 100 -16.91 -0.49 -18.22
N THR A 101 -16.37 0.65 -18.66
CA THR A 101 -17.07 1.60 -19.56
C THR A 101 -17.33 0.97 -20.92
N LEU A 102 -16.32 0.30 -21.49
CA LEU A 102 -16.46 -0.42 -22.75
C LEU A 102 -17.47 -1.57 -22.66
N ARG A 103 -17.54 -2.29 -21.53
CA ARG A 103 -18.57 -3.31 -21.30
C ARG A 103 -19.98 -2.73 -21.20
N ARG A 104 -20.12 -1.47 -20.78
CA ARG A 104 -21.41 -0.75 -20.80
C ARG A 104 -21.77 -0.20 -22.19
N GLY A 105 -20.86 -0.27 -23.16
CA GLY A 105 -21.02 0.31 -24.48
C GLY A 105 -20.77 1.83 -24.51
N GLU A 106 -20.16 2.38 -23.47
CA GLU A 106 -19.77 3.80 -23.40
C GLU A 106 -18.40 4.00 -24.07
N GLU A 107 -18.20 5.12 -24.75
CA GLU A 107 -16.90 5.48 -25.34
C GLU A 107 -15.93 5.97 -24.25
N TRP A 108 -14.70 5.45 -24.26
CA TRP A 108 -13.65 5.90 -23.35
C TRP A 108 -12.83 7.03 -23.99
N ASN A 109 -13.00 8.25 -23.48
CA ASN A 109 -12.21 9.42 -23.88
C ASN A 109 -11.26 9.83 -22.75
N ASP A 110 -10.09 10.40 -23.09
CA ASP A 110 -9.08 10.88 -22.12
C ASP A 110 -9.65 11.90 -21.12
N GLU A 111 -10.70 12.63 -21.49
CA GLU A 111 -11.42 13.56 -20.61
C GLU A 111 -12.28 12.84 -19.56
N ILE A 112 -12.88 11.71 -19.91
CA ILE A 112 -13.67 10.88 -19.01
C ILE A 112 -12.75 10.25 -17.96
N ALA A 113 -11.56 9.82 -18.37
CA ALA A 113 -10.52 9.33 -17.46
C ALA A 113 -10.17 10.37 -16.38
N LYS A 114 -9.91 11.62 -16.79
CA LYS A 114 -9.61 12.72 -15.85
C LYS A 114 -10.78 13.05 -14.93
N LYS A 115 -12.01 13.08 -15.46
CA LYS A 115 -13.21 13.33 -14.66
C LYS A 115 -13.43 12.24 -13.61
N LEU A 116 -13.24 10.97 -13.98
CA LEU A 116 -13.39 9.85 -13.05
C LEU A 116 -12.35 9.91 -11.93
N GLN A 117 -11.10 10.24 -12.26
CA GLN A 117 -10.03 10.39 -11.27
C GLN A 117 -10.30 11.55 -10.30
N HIS A 118 -10.78 12.70 -10.81
CA HIS A 118 -11.19 13.82 -9.98
C HIS A 118 -12.40 13.49 -9.10
N SER A 119 -13.39 12.77 -9.64
CA SER A 119 -14.57 12.32 -8.89
C SER A 119 -14.17 11.41 -7.72
N ARG A 120 -13.29 10.43 -7.96
CA ARG A 120 -12.78 9.55 -6.91
C ARG A 120 -11.99 10.29 -5.84
N ALA A 121 -11.14 11.24 -6.24
CA ALA A 121 -10.40 12.05 -5.27
C ALA A 121 -11.35 12.84 -4.37
N ARG A 122 -12.42 13.41 -4.94
CA ARG A 122 -13.45 14.12 -4.19
C ARG A 122 -14.21 13.20 -3.23
N GLU A 123 -14.64 12.04 -3.71
CA GLU A 123 -15.36 11.05 -2.91
C GLU A 123 -14.49 10.47 -1.77
N ALA A 124 -13.19 10.28 -2.00
CA ALA A 124 -12.26 9.86 -0.96
C ALA A 124 -12.10 10.92 0.13
N ILE A 125 -12.00 12.20 -0.24
CA ILE A 125 -11.96 13.32 0.71
C ILE A 125 -13.25 13.39 1.52
N GLU A 126 -14.41 13.28 0.85
CA GLU A 126 -15.72 13.30 1.49
C GLU A 126 -15.91 12.10 2.43
N ALA A 127 -15.51 10.90 2.03
CA ALA A 127 -15.55 9.71 2.87
C ALA A 127 -14.61 9.83 4.09
N GLU A 128 -13.42 10.41 3.93
CA GLU A 128 -12.51 10.66 5.05
C GLU A 128 -13.07 11.72 6.01
N GLU A 129 -13.71 12.78 5.49
CA GLU A 129 -14.40 13.78 6.30
C GLU A 129 -15.61 13.20 7.03
N GLU A 130 -16.38 12.34 6.36
CA GLU A 130 -17.47 11.59 6.98
C GLU A 130 -16.96 10.67 8.09
N GLU A 131 -15.88 9.92 7.86
CA GLU A 131 -15.29 9.04 8.87
C GLU A 131 -14.78 9.85 10.07
N LYS A 132 -14.12 10.99 9.82
CA LYS A 132 -13.74 11.95 10.87
C LYS A 132 -14.95 12.50 11.60
N SER A 133 -16.06 12.78 10.91
CA SER A 133 -17.31 13.24 11.53
C SER A 133 -17.94 12.14 12.41
N ARG A 134 -17.92 10.88 11.96
CA ARG A 134 -18.42 9.72 12.72
C ARG A 134 -17.56 9.48 13.96
N LYS A 135 -16.22 9.54 13.84
CA LYS A 135 -15.29 9.47 14.97
C LYS A 135 -15.50 10.61 15.98
N ARG A 136 -15.66 11.85 15.52
CA ARG A 136 -16.01 13.01 16.38
C ARG A 136 -17.33 12.84 17.12
N LYS A 137 -18.34 12.17 16.53
CA LYS A 137 -19.61 11.85 17.21
C LYS A 137 -19.47 10.74 18.26
N LEU A 138 -18.49 9.83 18.09
CA LEU A 138 -18.19 8.75 19.03
C LEU A 138 -17.32 9.21 20.20
N GLU A 139 -16.51 10.25 20.02
CA GLU A 139 -15.80 10.93 21.12
C GLU A 139 -16.81 11.65 22.02
N PHE A 140 -17.36 10.91 22.97
CA PHE A 140 -18.18 11.44 24.06
C PHE A 140 -17.30 12.34 24.93
N VAL A 141 -17.35 13.65 24.68
CA VAL A 141 -16.84 14.66 25.63
C VAL A 141 -17.99 14.98 26.58
N PRO A 142 -17.93 14.60 27.87
CA PRO A 142 -18.98 14.90 28.82
C PRO A 142 -19.21 16.42 28.88
N THR A 143 -20.45 16.86 28.71
CA THR A 143 -20.84 18.29 28.67
C THR A 143 -20.51 19.04 29.96
N SER A 144 -20.37 18.32 31.07
CA SER A 144 -19.89 18.83 32.35
C SER A 144 -18.84 17.87 32.90
N ASP A 145 -17.77 18.41 33.48
CA ASP A 145 -16.72 17.64 34.14
C ASP A 145 -17.32 16.89 35.34
N TYR A 146 -17.70 15.62 35.13
CA TYR A 146 -18.37 14.75 36.12
C TYR A 146 -17.58 14.64 37.42
N LYS A 147 -16.26 14.90 37.36
CA LYS A 147 -15.37 15.02 38.51
C LYS A 147 -15.82 16.11 39.49
N GLN A 148 -16.35 17.24 39.00
CA GLN A 148 -16.86 18.33 39.82
C GLN A 148 -18.11 17.91 40.60
N LYS A 149 -18.95 17.03 40.04
CA LYS A 149 -20.16 16.54 40.71
C LYS A 149 -19.86 15.78 42.00
N TYR A 150 -18.77 15.01 42.06
CA TYR A 150 -18.39 14.20 43.24
C TYR A 150 -17.27 14.79 44.07
N GLU A 151 -16.83 16.00 43.71
CA GLU A 151 -15.77 16.70 44.40
C GLU A 151 -16.06 16.90 45.89
N HIS A 152 -17.33 17.09 46.25
CA HIS A 152 -17.79 17.21 47.63
C HIS A 152 -17.82 15.88 48.41
N LEU A 153 -17.90 14.72 47.73
CA LEU A 153 -17.80 13.40 48.38
C LEU A 153 -16.34 13.02 48.65
N ILE A 154 -15.44 13.38 47.74
CA ILE A 154 -14.03 12.99 47.81
C ILE A 154 -13.20 14.04 48.58
N GLY A 155 -13.59 15.31 48.51
CA GLY A 155 -12.91 16.45 49.12
C GLY A 155 -11.60 16.78 48.38
N LYS A 156 -11.51 17.96 47.76
CA LYS A 156 -10.25 18.43 47.13
C LYS A 156 -9.08 18.42 48.12
N ASP A 157 -9.34 18.87 49.34
CA ASP A 157 -8.31 19.02 50.38
C ASP A 157 -7.93 17.66 50.99
N ALA A 158 -8.90 16.75 51.15
CA ALA A 158 -8.64 15.40 51.64
C ALA A 158 -7.78 14.58 50.66
N ALA A 159 -8.01 14.73 49.36
CA ALA A 159 -7.19 14.11 48.33
C ALA A 159 -5.76 14.68 48.29
N LEU A 160 -5.60 16.00 48.47
CA LEU A 160 -4.30 16.66 48.49
C LEU A 160 -3.47 16.28 49.73
N GLU A 161 -4.12 16.15 50.89
CA GLU A 161 -3.47 15.64 52.10
C GLU A 161 -3.12 14.15 52.01
N ALA A 162 -4.00 13.32 51.42
CA ALA A 162 -3.72 11.91 51.20
C ALA A 162 -2.52 11.73 50.24
N ALA A 163 -2.47 12.52 49.16
CA ALA A 163 -1.33 12.53 48.24
C ALA A 163 -0.02 12.88 48.97
N ARG A 164 -0.02 13.94 49.79
CA ARG A 164 1.13 14.32 50.62
C ARG A 164 1.55 13.25 51.63
N LYS A 165 0.60 12.46 52.15
CA LYS A 165 0.91 11.31 53.04
C LYS A 165 1.49 10.12 52.29
N THR A 166 1.13 9.92 51.02
CA THR A 166 1.65 8.83 50.19
C THR A 166 2.98 9.13 49.52
N GLU A 167 3.41 10.41 49.51
CA GLU A 167 4.76 10.76 49.12
C GLU A 167 5.74 10.12 50.11
N ALA A 168 6.54 9.16 49.64
CA ALA A 168 7.55 8.52 50.44
C ALA A 168 8.57 9.56 50.93
N ASN A 169 8.89 9.54 52.22
CA ASN A 169 9.87 10.45 52.80
C ASN A 169 11.24 10.25 52.12
N SER A 170 11.58 11.12 51.18
CA SER A 170 12.86 11.12 50.45
C SER A 170 14.07 11.35 51.37
N ASN A 171 13.84 11.78 52.61
CA ASN A 171 14.89 12.05 53.58
C ASN A 171 15.18 10.84 54.49
N TYR A 172 14.41 9.75 54.42
CA TYR A 172 14.73 8.53 55.18
C TYR A 172 16.03 7.90 54.65
N GLY A 173 17.08 7.88 55.47
CA GLY A 173 18.41 7.39 55.09
C GLY A 173 19.36 8.46 54.52
N CYS A 174 18.91 9.70 54.31
CA CYS A 174 19.78 10.81 53.93
C CYS A 174 20.21 11.59 55.18
N VAL A 175 21.45 11.38 55.62
CA VAL A 175 22.04 12.18 56.72
C VAL A 175 22.46 13.55 56.17
N PRO A 176 22.01 14.68 56.74
CA PRO A 176 22.47 16.02 56.36
C PRO A 176 24.00 16.13 56.43
N SER A 177 24.61 16.88 55.53
CA SER A 177 26.08 17.06 55.50
C SER A 177 26.60 17.61 56.83
N GLU A 178 25.85 18.49 57.48
CA GLU A 178 26.16 19.08 58.79
C GLU A 178 26.45 18.04 59.89
N ASN A 179 25.84 16.85 59.80
CA ASN A 179 26.03 15.77 60.78
C ASN A 179 27.08 14.74 60.34
N LYS A 180 27.69 14.89 59.16
CA LYS A 180 28.72 13.99 58.65
C LYS A 180 30.10 14.39 59.16
N LYS A 181 31.00 13.40 59.29
CA LYS A 181 32.39 13.62 59.73
C LYS A 181 33.21 14.39 58.69
N ASP A 182 32.90 14.24 57.40
CA ASP A 182 33.51 15.02 56.32
C ASP A 182 32.54 16.11 55.86
N GLN A 183 32.95 17.36 56.04
CA GLN A 183 32.19 18.57 55.66
C GLN A 183 32.65 19.14 54.32
N ARG A 184 33.67 18.56 53.69
CA ARG A 184 34.16 19.05 52.40
C ARG A 184 33.11 18.81 51.33
N SER A 185 33.03 19.74 50.38
CA SER A 185 32.16 19.55 49.22
C SER A 185 32.65 18.37 48.37
N ILE A 186 31.73 17.79 47.60
CA ILE A 186 32.05 16.70 46.65
C ILE A 186 33.14 17.16 45.68
N GLU A 187 33.05 18.40 45.20
CA GLU A 187 34.01 19.00 44.28
C GLU A 187 35.39 19.15 44.90
N GLN A 188 35.48 19.61 46.15
CA GLN A 188 36.74 19.75 46.88
C GLN A 188 37.41 18.38 47.07
N THR A 189 36.63 17.36 47.40
CA THR A 189 37.14 15.98 47.53
C THR A 189 37.65 15.44 46.20
N LEU A 190 36.94 15.70 45.10
CA LEU A 190 37.39 15.29 43.76
C LEU A 190 38.67 16.01 43.34
N ALA A 191 38.81 17.30 43.66
CA ALA A 191 40.03 18.05 43.41
C ALA A 191 41.22 17.49 44.21
N ASP A 192 41.03 17.17 45.50
CA ASP A 192 42.04 16.55 46.35
C ASP A 192 42.48 15.18 45.81
N ILE A 193 41.54 14.36 45.35
CA ILE A 193 41.83 13.05 44.73
C ILE A 193 42.64 13.23 43.44
N ARG A 194 42.27 14.18 42.57
CA ARG A 194 43.01 14.46 41.32
C ARG A 194 44.41 14.97 41.61
N ALA A 195 44.56 15.93 42.53
CA ALA A 195 45.86 16.47 42.93
C ALA A 195 46.75 15.39 43.56
N LYS A 196 46.18 14.51 44.39
CA LYS A 196 46.91 13.38 44.98
C LYS A 196 47.37 12.39 43.90
N LYS A 197 46.51 12.07 42.92
CA LYS A 197 46.86 11.22 41.77
C LYS A 197 48.01 11.81 40.94
N GLN A 198 47.98 13.11 40.66
CA GLN A 198 49.05 13.78 39.92
C GLN A 198 50.38 13.76 40.69
N LYS A 199 50.36 14.04 42.00
CA LYS A 199 51.56 13.97 42.84
C LYS A 199 52.16 12.56 42.90
N LEU A 200 51.32 11.53 43.02
CA LEU A 200 51.75 10.13 42.98
C LEU A 200 52.38 9.76 41.62
N ALA A 201 51.80 10.22 40.51
CA ALA A 201 52.37 10.00 39.18
C ALA A 201 53.76 10.65 39.05
N SER A 202 53.91 11.92 39.46
CA SER A 202 55.20 12.62 39.41
C SER A 202 56.25 12.01 40.36
N GLN A 203 55.84 11.44 41.49
CA GLN A 203 56.75 10.70 42.38
C GLN A 203 57.18 9.38 41.75
N ASN A 204 56.28 8.69 41.05
CA ASN A 204 56.58 7.44 40.37
C ASN A 204 57.55 7.65 39.18
N GLU A 205 57.41 8.75 38.44
CA GLU A 205 58.35 9.12 37.38
C GLU A 205 59.73 9.51 37.93
N LYS A 206 59.79 10.22 39.07
CA LYS A 206 61.07 10.50 39.75
C LYS A 206 61.75 9.22 40.24
N SER A 207 61.01 8.23 40.78
CA SER A 207 61.59 6.94 41.16
C SER A 207 62.00 6.06 39.97
N SER A 208 61.39 6.27 38.80
CA SER A 208 61.78 5.57 37.56
C SER A 208 63.03 6.19 36.92
N ALA A 209 63.25 7.50 37.06
CA ALA A 209 64.43 8.20 36.56
C ALA A 209 65.73 7.88 37.34
N TYR A 210 65.63 7.40 38.59
CA TYR A 210 66.78 6.94 39.38
C TYR A 210 67.18 5.47 39.13
N ASN A 211 66.43 4.72 38.31
CA ASN A 211 66.64 3.29 38.06
C ASN A 211 66.92 2.95 36.58
N ASP A 212 67.40 3.90 35.78
CA ASP A 212 67.82 3.64 34.39
C ASP A 212 69.35 3.42 34.31
N PRO A 213 69.85 2.19 34.12
CA PRO A 213 71.29 1.90 34.09
C PRO A 213 72.01 2.25 32.77
N ASN A 214 71.39 3.00 31.85
CA ASN A 214 72.00 3.35 30.55
C ASN A 214 72.08 4.87 30.29
N ASN A 215 72.74 5.62 31.18
CA ASN A 215 73.33 6.91 30.82
C ASN A 215 74.85 6.88 31.07
N THR A 216 75.57 6.27 30.13
CA THR A 216 77.03 6.38 29.97
C THR A 216 77.30 6.97 28.60
N THR A 217 77.90 8.17 28.54
CA THR A 217 79.07 8.51 27.70
C THR A 217 79.48 9.97 27.95
N PRO A 218 80.76 10.37 27.76
CA PRO A 218 81.81 9.73 26.95
C PRO A 218 82.66 8.71 27.70
#